data_AF-A0A9P7E187-F1
#
_entry.id   AF-A0A9P7E187-F1
#
_cell.length_a   1.000
_cell.length_b   1.000
_cell.length_c   1.000
_cell.angle_alpha   90.00
_cell.angle_beta   90.00
_cell.angle_gamma   90.00
#
_symmetry.space_group_name_H-M   'P 1'
#
loop_
_entity.id
_entity.type
_entity.pdbx_description
1 polymer ?
#
loop_
_entity_poly.entity_id
_entity_poly.type
_entity_poly.pdbx_seq_one_letter_code
_entity_poly.pdbx_strand_id
1 'polypeptide(L)'
;MARSGHSTQLTSGRHRACQPQTQKLTENKISELKNYLPEWTSAKRKEKRAVFTAIARAARLFAPKVDQAQWKKRKQIYKTWLFNNRKKKERKDMIKYGRKWTPRMVIYQWNQEEVLKRIEDESGAKPGGPCMFKHYQAAVKRVMAELSDDKLEKAKETAKEWSNNFPPPEIQAQVAHKKGPVYMEHFSKEMWRQCRMRVFVMSAWKNEQGEVLFRMHNDNEALGDGDSFMKTKDWEDIKPVWQEYVQEQFGVGAWDGG
;
A
#
# COMPACT_ATOMS: atom_id res chain seq x y z
N MET A 1 2.78 -52.14 16.45
CA MET A 1 2.09 -51.22 17.37
C MET A 1 2.41 -49.79 16.96
N ALA A 2 1.45 -49.12 16.34
CA ALA A 2 1.56 -47.75 15.87
C ALA A 2 1.44 -46.75 17.04
N ARG A 3 2.24 -45.70 17.05
CA ARG A 3 2.02 -44.52 17.90
C ARG A 3 1.89 -43.27 17.04
N SER A 4 0.63 -43.02 16.65
CA SER A 4 -0.11 -41.75 16.74
C SER A 4 0.69 -40.46 16.57
N GLY A 5 0.51 -39.83 15.40
CA GLY A 5 0.93 -38.45 15.13
C GLY A 5 0.03 -37.42 15.82
N HIS A 6 0.64 -36.41 16.43
CA HIS A 6 -0.06 -35.22 16.86
C HIS A 6 -0.19 -34.24 15.69
N SER A 7 -1.42 -34.17 15.19
CA SER A 7 -1.90 -33.18 14.23
C SER A 7 -2.05 -31.83 14.94
N THR A 8 -1.16 -30.90 14.62
CA THR A 8 -1.26 -29.51 15.06
C THR A 8 -2.41 -28.85 14.30
N GLN A 9 -3.57 -28.76 14.95
CA GLN A 9 -4.70 -27.98 14.46
C GLN A 9 -4.30 -26.50 14.39
N LEU A 10 -4.11 -26.01 13.17
CA LEU A 10 -4.08 -24.59 12.84
C LEU A 10 -5.44 -23.98 13.19
N THR A 11 -5.54 -23.34 14.35
CA THR A 11 -6.68 -22.51 14.72
C THR A 11 -6.74 -21.31 13.78
N SER A 12 -7.64 -21.41 12.80
CA SER A 12 -8.11 -20.32 11.95
C SER A 12 -8.80 -19.27 12.83
N GLY A 13 -8.00 -18.41 13.45
CA GLY A 13 -8.44 -17.26 14.21
C GLY A 13 -8.04 -15.97 13.53
N ARG A 14 -8.61 -15.63 12.37
CA ARG A 14 -8.44 -14.30 11.77
C ARG A 14 -9.69 -13.78 11.09
N HIS A 15 -9.92 -12.48 11.36
CA HIS A 15 -10.85 -11.56 10.71
C HIS A 15 -12.26 -11.42 11.31
N ARG A 16 -12.34 -10.94 12.55
CA ARG A 16 -13.45 -10.07 12.92
C ARG A 16 -12.94 -8.80 13.60
N ALA A 17 -13.63 -7.69 13.26
CA ALA A 17 -13.57 -6.35 13.86
C ALA A 17 -12.80 -5.27 13.07
N CYS A 18 -13.19 -5.02 11.81
CA CYS A 18 -13.41 -3.64 11.36
C CYS A 18 -14.30 -3.57 10.11
N GLN A 19 -15.36 -4.37 10.06
CA GLN A 19 -16.45 -4.13 9.10
C GLN A 19 -17.70 -3.77 9.89
N PRO A 20 -18.39 -2.66 9.56
CA PRO A 20 -19.75 -2.49 10.01
C PRO A 20 -20.53 -3.70 9.52
N GLN A 21 -21.26 -4.38 10.41
CA GLN A 21 -22.15 -5.46 10.04
C GLN A 21 -23.14 -4.94 8.99
N THR A 22 -22.85 -5.19 7.71
CA THR A 22 -23.73 -4.84 6.61
C THR A 22 -24.94 -5.77 6.70
N GLN A 23 -26.10 -5.21 7.07
CA GLN A 23 -27.37 -5.88 6.83
C GLN A 23 -27.39 -6.36 5.38
N LYS A 24 -27.54 -7.69 5.18
CA LYS A 24 -27.55 -8.29 3.84
C LYS A 24 -28.69 -7.69 3.02
N LEU A 25 -28.35 -7.15 1.86
CA LEU A 25 -29.32 -6.73 0.86
C LEU A 25 -30.02 -7.96 0.29
N THR A 26 -31.34 -7.89 0.09
CA THR A 26 -32.09 -8.94 -0.61
C THR A 26 -31.74 -8.95 -2.10
N GLU A 27 -31.88 -10.10 -2.76
CA GLU A 27 -31.49 -10.29 -4.17
C GLU A 27 -32.17 -9.29 -5.12
N ASN A 28 -33.46 -9.00 -4.91
CA ASN A 28 -34.19 -8.01 -5.71
C ASN A 28 -33.59 -6.60 -5.60
N LYS A 29 -33.10 -6.22 -4.42
CA LYS A 29 -32.43 -4.91 -4.22
C LYS A 29 -31.05 -4.89 -4.86
N ILE A 30 -30.34 -6.02 -4.86
CA ILE A 30 -29.05 -6.15 -5.54
C ILE A 30 -29.23 -6.05 -7.05
N SER A 31 -30.26 -6.70 -7.62
CA SER A 31 -30.59 -6.63 -9.04
C SER A 31 -30.86 -5.18 -9.49
N GLU A 32 -31.67 -4.45 -8.73
CA GLU A 32 -31.95 -3.04 -9.02
C GLU A 32 -30.68 -2.17 -8.96
N LEU A 33 -29.83 -2.37 -7.95
CA LEU A 33 -28.57 -1.62 -7.85
C LEU A 33 -27.59 -1.96 -8.99
N LYS A 34 -27.62 -3.19 -9.53
CA LYS A 34 -26.83 -3.58 -10.70
C LYS A 34 -27.25 -2.81 -11.95
N ASN A 35 -28.53 -2.49 -12.13
CA ASN A 35 -29.02 -1.73 -13.29
C ASN A 35 -28.43 -0.32 -13.36
N TYR A 36 -28.25 0.35 -12.22
CA TYR A 36 -27.65 1.69 -12.17
C TYR A 36 -26.13 1.67 -11.97
N LEU A 37 -25.51 0.50 -11.82
CA LEU A 37 -24.08 0.38 -11.57
C LEU A 37 -23.23 0.94 -12.72
N PRO A 38 -23.56 0.73 -14.01
CA PRO A 38 -22.83 1.34 -15.13
C PRO A 38 -22.89 2.87 -15.08
N GLU A 39 -24.09 3.44 -14.94
CA GLU A 39 -24.30 4.89 -14.88
C GLU A 39 -23.58 5.51 -13.66
N TRP A 40 -23.68 4.86 -12.49
CA TRP A 40 -22.98 5.26 -11.27
C TRP A 40 -21.46 5.23 -11.44
N THR A 41 -20.93 4.24 -12.15
CA THR A 41 -19.49 4.04 -12.38
C THR A 41 -18.93 5.10 -13.33
N SER A 42 -19.69 5.42 -14.39
CA SER A 42 -19.29 6.41 -15.41
C SER A 42 -19.51 7.86 -14.97
N ALA A 43 -20.44 8.13 -14.05
CA ALA A 43 -20.76 9.48 -13.59
C ALA A 43 -19.59 10.19 -12.89
N LYS A 44 -19.37 11.48 -13.23
CA LYS A 44 -18.44 12.37 -12.52
C LYS A 44 -18.95 12.69 -11.11
N ARG A 45 -18.07 13.20 -10.24
CA ARG A 45 -18.42 13.52 -8.83
C ARG A 45 -19.67 14.40 -8.71
N LYS A 46 -19.83 15.38 -9.60
CA LYS A 46 -20.98 16.29 -9.66
C LYS A 46 -22.29 15.60 -10.10
N GLU A 47 -22.20 14.60 -10.97
CA GLU A 47 -23.35 13.87 -11.54
C GLU A 47 -23.83 12.73 -10.63
N LYS A 48 -22.95 12.16 -9.80
CA LYS A 48 -23.29 11.05 -8.88
C LYS A 48 -24.47 11.37 -7.94
N ARG A 49 -24.71 12.65 -7.62
CA ARG A 49 -25.87 13.05 -6.80
C ARG A 49 -27.20 12.80 -7.53
N ALA A 50 -27.26 13.10 -8.82
CA ALA A 50 -28.43 12.88 -9.66
C ALA A 50 -28.72 11.38 -9.83
N VAL A 51 -27.68 10.61 -10.19
CA VAL A 51 -27.78 9.14 -10.31
C VAL A 51 -28.26 8.50 -9.00
N PHE A 52 -27.69 8.90 -7.85
CA PHE A 52 -28.14 8.39 -6.56
C PHE A 52 -29.60 8.80 -6.23
N THR A 53 -30.05 9.95 -6.72
CA THR A 53 -31.43 10.41 -6.51
C THR A 53 -32.40 9.55 -7.31
N ALA A 54 -32.07 9.16 -8.54
CA ALA A 54 -32.84 8.21 -9.33
C ALA A 54 -32.93 6.84 -8.65
N ILE A 55 -31.79 6.28 -8.20
CA ILE A 55 -31.73 5.02 -7.44
C ILE A 55 -32.60 5.09 -6.18
N ALA A 56 -32.52 6.18 -5.43
CA ALA A 56 -33.29 6.36 -4.21
C ALA A 56 -34.80 6.48 -4.49
N ARG A 57 -35.21 7.07 -5.62
CA ARG A 57 -36.62 7.11 -6.05
C ARG A 57 -37.13 5.73 -6.42
N ALA A 58 -36.41 5.02 -7.29
CA ALA A 58 -36.76 3.66 -7.71
C ALA A 58 -36.86 2.69 -6.51
N ALA A 59 -35.88 2.72 -5.62
CA ALA A 59 -35.88 1.86 -4.43
C ALA A 59 -36.99 2.20 -3.41
N ARG A 60 -37.57 3.42 -3.47
CA ARG A 60 -38.69 3.81 -2.62
C ARG A 60 -40.03 3.27 -3.13
N LEU A 61 -40.16 3.05 -4.45
CA LEU A 61 -41.33 2.40 -5.06
C LEU A 61 -41.51 0.97 -4.57
N PHE A 62 -40.40 0.24 -4.35
CA PHE A 62 -40.41 -1.14 -3.82
C PHE A 62 -40.50 -1.25 -2.30
N ALA A 63 -40.51 -0.13 -1.56
CA ALA A 63 -40.62 -0.13 -0.11
C ALA A 63 -41.30 1.16 0.42
N PRO A 64 -42.60 1.35 0.15
CA PRO A 64 -43.30 2.61 0.45
C PRO A 64 -43.51 2.86 1.95
N LYS A 65 -43.56 1.80 2.80
CA LYS A 65 -43.91 1.88 4.24
C LYS A 65 -42.71 2.03 5.19
N VAL A 66 -41.57 2.54 4.73
CA VAL A 66 -40.34 2.63 5.54
C VAL A 66 -40.26 3.99 6.24
N ASP A 67 -40.03 4.00 7.55
CA ASP A 67 -39.82 5.24 8.31
C ASP A 67 -38.55 6.00 7.86
N GLN A 68 -38.43 7.26 8.27
CA GLN A 68 -37.34 8.14 7.82
C GLN A 68 -35.95 7.68 8.30
N ALA A 69 -35.85 7.08 9.49
CA ALA A 69 -34.59 6.63 10.08
C ALA A 69 -34.08 5.35 9.38
N GLN A 70 -34.96 4.38 9.17
CA GLN A 70 -34.72 3.20 8.37
C GLN A 70 -34.37 3.57 6.93
N TRP A 71 -35.04 4.58 6.36
CA TRP A 71 -34.71 5.08 5.02
C TRP A 71 -33.31 5.70 4.94
N LYS A 72 -32.90 6.47 5.95
CA LYS A 72 -31.51 6.96 6.05
C LYS A 72 -30.50 5.80 6.09
N LYS A 73 -30.77 4.77 6.90
CA LYS A 73 -29.91 3.56 6.99
C LYS A 73 -29.82 2.82 5.66
N ARG A 74 -30.94 2.62 4.96
CA ARG A 74 -30.99 1.98 3.63
C ARG A 74 -30.20 2.74 2.58
N LYS A 75 -30.35 4.06 2.51
CA LYS A 75 -29.56 4.90 1.60
C LYS A 75 -28.06 4.75 1.85
N GLN A 76 -27.64 4.63 3.11
CA GLN A 76 -26.23 4.40 3.44
C GLN A 76 -25.75 3.03 2.94
N ILE A 77 -26.56 1.98 3.12
CA ILE A 77 -26.25 0.63 2.61
C ILE A 77 -26.10 0.64 1.08
N TYR A 78 -27.01 1.30 0.35
CA TYR A 78 -26.93 1.41 -1.11
C TYR A 78 -25.67 2.17 -1.57
N LYS A 79 -25.34 3.28 -0.91
CA LYS A 79 -24.10 4.02 -1.19
C LYS A 79 -22.86 3.14 -1.01
N THR A 80 -22.80 2.42 0.11
CA THR A 80 -21.69 1.51 0.40
C THR A 80 -21.61 0.39 -0.63
N TRP A 81 -22.74 -0.22 -1.00
CA TRP A 81 -22.76 -1.28 -2.01
C TRP A 81 -22.29 -0.78 -3.38
N LEU A 82 -22.81 0.35 -3.86
CA LEU A 82 -22.41 0.96 -5.14
C LEU A 82 -20.94 1.38 -5.15
N PHE A 83 -20.41 1.83 -4.01
CA PHE A 83 -18.99 2.17 -3.87
C PHE A 83 -18.10 0.93 -3.94
N ASN A 84 -18.49 -0.15 -3.27
CA ASN A 84 -17.74 -1.41 -3.21
C ASN A 84 -17.80 -2.22 -4.52
N ASN A 85 -18.91 -2.11 -5.25
CA ASN A 85 -19.15 -2.86 -6.50
C ASN A 85 -18.83 -2.07 -7.76
N ARG A 86 -18.42 -0.81 -7.64
CA ARG A 86 -17.88 -0.04 -8.77
C ARG A 86 -16.69 -0.82 -9.36
N LYS A 87 -16.58 -0.88 -10.70
CA LYS A 87 -15.35 -1.37 -11.33
C LYS A 87 -14.18 -0.59 -10.74
N LYS A 88 -13.18 -1.31 -10.20
CA LYS A 88 -11.94 -0.69 -9.75
C LYS A 88 -11.45 0.12 -10.95
N LYS A 89 -11.27 1.42 -10.74
CA LYS A 89 -10.76 2.29 -11.81
C LYS A 89 -9.43 1.69 -12.23
N GLU A 90 -9.26 1.40 -13.51
CA GLU A 90 -7.94 1.03 -14.02
C GLU A 90 -6.97 2.11 -13.54
N ARG A 91 -5.92 1.67 -12.84
CA ARG A 91 -4.94 2.61 -12.30
C ARG A 91 -4.33 3.32 -13.50
N LYS A 92 -4.31 4.65 -13.44
CA LYS A 92 -3.52 5.43 -14.39
C LYS A 92 -2.07 5.18 -14.03
N ASP A 93 -1.41 4.22 -14.65
CA ASP A 93 0.03 4.11 -14.52
C ASP A 93 0.67 4.68 -15.78
N MET A 94 1.11 5.93 -15.62
CA MET A 94 2.36 6.37 -16.17
C MET A 94 3.25 6.47 -14.94
N ILE A 95 4.23 5.57 -14.85
CA ILE A 95 5.14 5.43 -13.73
C ILE A 95 5.60 6.82 -13.24
N LYS A 96 5.21 7.19 -12.02
CA LYS A 96 5.74 8.36 -11.31
C LYS A 96 6.63 7.87 -10.18
N TYR A 97 7.85 7.47 -10.52
CA TYR A 97 8.90 7.28 -9.51
C TYR A 97 9.34 8.66 -8.98
N GLY A 98 9.91 8.69 -7.77
CA GLY A 98 10.50 9.92 -7.23
C GLY A 98 9.48 10.92 -6.66
N ARG A 99 8.64 10.49 -5.71
CA ARG A 99 7.90 11.47 -4.89
C ARG A 99 8.92 12.26 -4.06
N LYS A 100 8.96 13.60 -4.25
CA LYS A 100 9.77 14.51 -3.43
C LYS A 100 9.48 14.31 -1.94
N TRP A 101 10.52 14.41 -1.12
CA TRP A 101 10.41 14.42 0.32
C TRP A 101 9.59 15.65 0.76
N THR A 102 8.76 15.45 1.78
CA THR A 102 7.96 16.53 2.37
C THR A 102 8.37 16.73 3.82
N PRO A 103 8.16 17.92 4.40
CA PRO A 103 8.51 18.17 5.80
C PRO A 103 7.87 17.14 6.74
N ARG A 104 6.64 16.75 6.43
CA ARG A 104 5.91 15.70 7.16
C ARG A 104 6.61 14.33 7.13
N MET A 105 7.23 13.96 6.01
CA MET A 105 7.95 12.70 5.89
C MET A 105 9.25 12.73 6.70
N VAL A 106 9.94 13.87 6.69
CA VAL A 106 11.14 14.08 7.52
C VAL A 106 10.78 14.02 9.01
N ILE A 107 9.73 14.73 9.42
CA ILE A 107 9.25 14.73 10.81
C ILE A 107 8.84 13.32 11.25
N TYR A 108 8.13 12.58 10.40
CA TYR A 108 7.80 11.19 10.71
C TYR A 108 9.06 10.35 10.91
N GLN A 109 10.10 10.58 10.10
CA GLN A 109 11.36 9.84 10.22
C GLN A 109 12.07 10.16 11.55
N TRP A 110 12.09 11.44 11.95
CA TRP A 110 12.69 11.86 13.22
C TRP A 110 11.91 11.42 14.46
N ASN A 111 10.59 11.26 14.35
CA ASN A 111 9.70 11.00 15.49
C ASN A 111 8.90 9.70 15.31
N GLN A 112 9.47 8.70 14.62
CA GLN A 112 8.74 7.49 14.24
C GLN A 112 8.21 6.75 15.47
N GLU A 113 9.07 6.55 16.47
CA GLU A 113 8.72 5.83 17.71
C GLU A 113 7.60 6.54 18.47
N GLU A 114 7.68 7.87 18.58
CA GLU A 114 6.67 8.67 19.24
C GLU A 114 5.32 8.60 18.53
N VAL A 115 5.32 8.69 17.19
CA VAL A 115 4.10 8.53 16.38
C VAL A 115 3.49 7.14 16.60
N LEU A 116 4.31 6.09 16.63
CA LEU A 116 3.84 4.72 16.83
C LEU A 116 3.30 4.51 18.25
N LYS A 117 3.99 5.02 19.26
CA LYS A 117 3.58 4.97 20.66
C LYS A 117 2.25 5.68 20.87
N ARG A 118 2.08 6.89 20.32
CA ARG A 118 0.79 7.61 20.41
C ARG A 118 -0.37 6.85 19.76
N ILE A 119 -0.13 6.18 18.64
CA ILE A 119 -1.17 5.36 18.01
C ILE A 119 -1.57 4.21 18.95
N GLU A 120 -0.59 3.55 19.55
CA GLU A 120 -0.85 2.46 20.50
C GLU A 120 -1.58 2.96 21.76
N ASP A 121 -1.11 4.04 22.38
CA ASP A 121 -1.70 4.61 23.60
C ASP A 121 -3.12 5.14 23.38
N GLU A 122 -3.38 5.83 22.26
CA GLU A 122 -4.68 6.48 22.02
C GLU A 122 -5.73 5.54 21.44
N SER A 123 -5.33 4.50 20.72
CA SER A 123 -6.26 3.65 19.97
C SER A 123 -6.17 2.15 20.28
N GLY A 124 -5.17 1.72 21.05
CA GLY A 124 -4.84 0.31 21.26
C GLY A 124 -4.39 -0.42 19.99
N ALA A 125 -4.21 0.30 18.87
CA ALA A 125 -3.81 -0.29 17.61
C ALA A 125 -2.30 -0.54 17.61
N LYS A 126 -1.93 -1.82 17.59
CA LYS A 126 -0.51 -2.22 17.53
C LYS A 126 0.16 -1.69 16.25
N PRO A 127 1.44 -1.25 16.34
CA PRO A 127 2.26 -0.98 15.17
C PRO A 127 2.26 -2.14 14.17
N GLY A 128 2.22 -1.82 12.88
CA GLY A 128 2.10 -2.79 11.78
C GLY A 128 0.70 -3.40 11.57
N GLY A 129 -0.27 -3.14 12.47
CA GLY A 129 -1.63 -3.64 12.34
C GLY A 129 -2.46 -2.91 11.27
N PRO A 130 -3.41 -3.59 10.58
CA PRO A 130 -4.27 -2.94 9.58
C PRO A 130 -5.09 -1.75 10.11
N CYS A 131 -5.41 -1.75 11.41
CA CYS A 131 -6.16 -0.68 12.06
C CYS A 131 -5.32 0.59 12.31
N MET A 132 -3.99 0.47 12.41
CA MET A 132 -3.08 1.59 12.67
C MET A 132 -3.21 2.69 11.61
N PHE A 133 -3.40 2.31 10.35
CA PHE A 133 -3.47 3.25 9.23
C PHE A 133 -4.55 4.34 9.41
N LYS A 134 -5.65 4.03 10.11
CA LYS A 134 -6.73 5.00 10.38
C LYS A 134 -6.30 6.11 11.35
N HIS A 135 -5.40 5.80 12.27
CA HIS A 135 -4.94 6.71 13.32
C HIS A 135 -3.65 7.45 12.94
N TYR A 136 -2.88 6.88 12.00
CA TYR A 136 -1.59 7.41 11.54
C TYR A 136 -1.61 8.91 11.20
N GLN A 137 -2.58 9.34 10.39
CA GLN A 137 -2.59 10.73 9.94
C GLN A 137 -2.84 11.72 11.09
N ALA A 138 -3.66 11.33 12.06
CA ALA A 138 -3.96 12.14 13.23
C ALA A 138 -2.76 12.20 14.18
N ALA A 139 -2.11 11.07 14.44
CA ALA A 139 -0.93 10.99 15.30
C ALA A 139 0.22 11.86 14.78
N VAL A 140 0.56 11.76 13.49
CA VAL A 140 1.60 12.61 12.88
C VAL A 140 1.23 14.09 12.98
N LYS A 141 -0.05 14.45 12.82
CA LYS A 141 -0.49 15.86 12.93
C LYS A 141 -0.31 16.40 14.36
N ARG A 142 -0.58 15.58 15.38
CA ARG A 142 -0.40 15.95 16.79
C ARG A 142 1.07 16.16 17.11
N VAL A 143 1.93 15.20 16.76
CA VAL A 143 3.38 15.33 16.92
C VAL A 143 3.88 16.61 16.25
N MET A 144 3.47 16.86 14.99
CA MET A 144 3.85 18.10 14.30
C MET A 144 3.38 19.39 15.00
N ALA A 145 2.23 19.37 15.67
CA ALA A 145 1.70 20.55 16.38
C ALA A 145 2.43 20.85 17.69
N GLU A 146 3.17 19.87 18.22
CA GLU A 146 3.95 20.00 19.45
C GLU A 146 5.44 20.27 19.20
N LEU A 147 5.86 20.24 17.93
CA LEU A 147 7.20 20.65 17.53
C LEU A 147 7.33 22.18 17.57
N SER A 148 8.51 22.66 17.97
CA SER A 148 8.84 24.08 17.86
C SER A 148 8.89 24.53 16.40
N ASP A 149 8.66 25.83 16.18
CA ASP A 149 8.75 26.44 14.85
C ASP A 149 10.12 26.21 14.21
N ASP A 150 11.20 26.26 14.99
CA ASP A 150 12.57 25.95 14.53
C ASP A 150 12.69 24.52 13.97
N LYS A 151 12.11 23.53 14.66
CA LYS A 151 12.13 22.13 14.21
C LYS A 151 11.29 21.95 12.94
N LEU A 152 10.17 22.67 12.84
CA LEU A 152 9.33 22.66 11.65
C LEU A 152 10.03 23.29 10.45
N GLU A 153 10.77 24.38 10.65
CA GLU A 153 11.54 25.03 9.59
C GLU A 153 12.71 24.14 9.13
N LYS A 154 13.47 23.58 10.09
CA LYS A 154 14.53 22.61 9.78
C LYS A 154 14.00 21.42 8.97
N ALA A 155 12.80 20.91 9.30
CA ALA A 155 12.19 19.85 8.52
C ALA A 155 11.86 20.24 7.07
N LYS A 156 11.53 21.52 6.81
CA LYS A 156 11.32 22.03 5.44
C LYS A 156 12.62 22.09 4.66
N GLU A 157 13.68 22.59 5.28
CA GLU A 157 15.02 22.66 4.69
C GLU A 157 15.53 21.26 4.36
N THR A 158 15.48 20.33 5.33
CA THR A 158 15.86 18.93 5.13
C THR A 158 15.02 18.25 4.05
N ALA A 159 13.71 18.50 3.99
CA ALA A 159 12.86 17.93 2.94
C ALA A 159 13.25 18.43 1.54
N LYS A 160 13.64 19.71 1.43
CA LYS A 160 14.15 20.29 0.18
C LYS A 160 15.50 19.68 -0.19
N GLU A 161 16.41 19.58 0.76
CA GLU A 161 17.73 18.95 0.59
C GLU A 161 17.59 17.50 0.10
N TRP A 162 16.84 16.65 0.82
CA TRP A 162 16.66 15.25 0.46
C TRP A 162 15.92 15.06 -0.87
N SER A 163 15.12 16.04 -1.29
CA SER A 163 14.44 16.01 -2.59
C SER A 163 15.33 16.39 -3.76
N ASN A 164 16.36 17.21 -3.52
CA ASN A 164 17.27 17.69 -4.55
C ASN A 164 18.51 16.81 -4.67
N ASN A 165 18.97 16.29 -3.53
CA ASN A 165 20.10 15.37 -3.44
C ASN A 165 19.55 13.96 -3.20
N PHE A 166 19.80 13.42 -2.01
CA PHE A 166 19.31 12.14 -1.54
C PHE A 166 19.25 12.19 0.00
N PRO A 167 18.38 11.39 0.64
CA PRO A 167 18.37 11.32 2.10
C PRO A 167 19.63 10.59 2.62
N PRO A 168 19.94 10.64 3.93
CA PRO A 168 21.09 9.95 4.51
C PRO A 168 21.07 8.44 4.24
N PRO A 169 22.24 7.76 4.26
CA PRO A 169 22.34 6.32 3.98
C PRO A 169 21.39 5.44 4.77
N GLU A 170 21.23 5.70 6.07
CA GLU A 170 20.29 4.98 6.96
C GLU A 170 18.84 5.08 6.45
N ILE A 171 18.43 6.27 6.00
CA ILE A 171 17.10 6.51 5.46
C ILE A 171 16.94 5.83 4.10
N GLN A 172 17.98 5.85 3.26
CA GLN A 172 17.99 5.12 2.00
C GLN A 172 17.85 3.62 2.24
N ALA A 173 18.58 3.05 3.20
CA ALA A 173 18.51 1.65 3.59
C ALA A 173 17.09 1.26 4.03
N GLN A 174 16.46 2.07 4.89
CA GLN A 174 15.08 1.84 5.32
C GLN A 174 14.08 1.92 4.17
N VAL A 175 14.24 2.88 3.27
CA VAL A 175 13.37 3.04 2.10
C VAL A 175 13.56 1.87 1.13
N ALA A 176 14.81 1.45 0.88
CA ALA A 176 15.13 0.29 0.04
C ALA A 176 14.48 -0.98 0.60
N HIS A 177 14.64 -1.24 1.90
CA HIS A 177 14.03 -2.40 2.55
C HIS A 177 12.48 -2.38 2.50
N LYS A 178 11.86 -1.24 2.85
CA LYS A 178 10.39 -1.13 2.98
C LYS A 178 9.67 -0.97 1.65
N LYS A 179 10.25 -0.24 0.70
CA LYS A 179 9.59 0.16 -0.56
C LYS A 179 10.22 -0.43 -1.81
N GLY A 180 11.49 -0.81 -1.78
CA GLY A 180 12.20 -1.39 -2.92
C GLY A 180 11.43 -2.55 -3.56
N PRO A 181 10.98 -3.57 -2.80
CA PRO A 181 10.22 -4.69 -3.36
C PRO A 181 8.93 -4.25 -4.05
N VAL A 182 8.21 -3.29 -3.49
CA VAL A 182 6.96 -2.78 -4.06
C VAL A 182 7.22 -1.99 -5.35
N TYR A 183 8.34 -1.26 -5.43
CA TYR A 183 8.73 -0.58 -6.66
C TYR A 183 9.10 -1.58 -7.76
N MET A 184 9.88 -2.61 -7.44
CA MET A 184 10.26 -3.63 -8.43
C MET A 184 9.03 -4.42 -8.91
N GLU A 185 8.12 -4.79 -8.02
CA GLU A 185 6.87 -5.46 -8.40
C GLU A 185 6.01 -4.61 -9.34
N HIS A 186 5.89 -3.30 -9.05
CA HIS A 186 5.14 -2.38 -9.90
C HIS A 186 5.82 -2.19 -11.25
N PHE A 187 7.14 -2.03 -11.27
CA PHE A 187 7.94 -1.97 -12.50
C PHE A 187 7.71 -3.20 -13.37
N SER A 188 7.87 -4.41 -12.83
CA SER A 188 7.67 -5.67 -13.56
C SER A 188 6.27 -5.76 -14.17
N LYS A 189 5.23 -5.40 -13.39
CA LYS A 189 3.83 -5.38 -13.86
C LYS A 189 3.60 -4.41 -15.01
N GLU A 190 4.20 -3.23 -14.96
CA GLU A 190 4.07 -2.22 -16.01
C GLU A 190 4.81 -2.64 -17.29
N MET A 191 6.03 -3.16 -17.17
CA MET A 191 6.82 -3.65 -18.32
C MET A 191 6.08 -4.75 -19.08
N TRP A 192 5.44 -5.67 -18.37
CA TRP A 192 4.59 -6.68 -18.99
C TRP A 192 3.33 -6.08 -19.62
N ARG A 193 2.59 -5.26 -18.87
CA ARG A 193 1.29 -4.75 -19.33
C ARG A 193 1.42 -3.86 -20.57
N GLN A 194 2.41 -2.99 -20.60
CA GLN A 194 2.56 -1.99 -21.66
C GLN A 194 3.39 -2.52 -22.84
N CYS A 195 4.46 -3.26 -22.56
CA CYS A 195 5.46 -3.61 -23.56
C CYS A 195 5.56 -5.13 -23.80
N ARG A 196 4.79 -5.96 -23.08
CA ARG A 196 4.94 -7.43 -23.07
C ARG A 196 6.35 -7.89 -22.71
N MET A 197 7.10 -7.08 -21.98
CA MET A 197 8.45 -7.41 -21.52
C MET A 197 8.39 -8.19 -20.21
N ARG A 198 9.15 -9.27 -20.13
CA ARG A 198 9.48 -9.96 -18.87
C ARG A 198 10.80 -9.40 -18.35
N VAL A 199 10.88 -9.19 -17.04
CA VAL A 199 12.08 -8.63 -16.41
C VAL A 199 12.51 -9.52 -15.25
N PHE A 200 13.83 -9.59 -15.08
CA PHE A 200 14.49 -10.15 -13.91
C PHE A 200 15.42 -9.05 -13.40
N VAL A 201 15.28 -8.66 -12.13
CA VAL A 201 15.99 -7.51 -11.58
C VAL A 201 16.87 -7.96 -10.42
N MET A 202 18.18 -7.75 -10.54
CA MET A 202 19.12 -7.82 -9.42
C MET A 202 19.33 -6.42 -8.89
N SER A 203 19.26 -6.26 -7.58
CA SER A 203 19.39 -4.97 -6.90
C SER A 203 20.33 -5.10 -5.72
N ALA A 204 21.00 -4.02 -5.35
CA ALA A 204 21.85 -3.96 -4.19
C ALA A 204 21.81 -2.60 -3.51
N TRP A 205 22.03 -2.58 -2.20
CA TRP A 205 22.04 -1.39 -1.36
C TRP A 205 22.82 -1.66 -0.08
N LYS A 206 23.33 -0.60 0.56
CA LYS A 206 23.88 -0.69 1.92
C LYS A 206 22.74 -0.69 2.95
N ASN A 207 22.81 -1.58 3.94
CA ASN A 207 21.90 -1.54 5.09
C ASN A 207 22.29 -0.41 6.06
N GLU A 208 21.59 -0.33 7.20
CA GLU A 208 21.84 0.69 8.23
C GLU A 208 23.24 0.58 8.84
N GLN A 209 23.85 -0.60 8.81
CA GLN A 209 25.20 -0.90 9.29
C GLN A 209 26.28 -0.67 8.22
N GLY A 210 25.89 -0.23 7.02
CA GLY A 210 26.81 -0.04 5.89
C GLY A 210 27.17 -1.33 5.16
N GLU A 211 26.63 -2.48 5.57
CA GLU A 211 26.84 -3.77 4.92
C GLU A 211 26.09 -3.82 3.60
N VAL A 212 26.73 -4.40 2.61
CA VAL A 212 26.19 -4.53 1.26
C VAL A 212 25.20 -5.68 1.22
N LEU A 213 23.93 -5.36 0.97
CA LEU A 213 22.88 -6.32 0.71
C LEU A 213 22.55 -6.34 -0.78
N PHE A 214 22.16 -7.51 -1.28
CA PHE A 214 21.60 -7.64 -2.62
C PHE A 214 20.35 -8.50 -2.58
N ARG A 215 19.45 -8.27 -3.54
CA ARG A 215 18.19 -8.99 -3.70
C ARG A 215 17.86 -9.16 -5.16
N MET A 216 17.26 -10.30 -5.46
CA MET A 216 16.72 -10.61 -6.76
C MET A 216 15.20 -10.49 -6.73
N HIS A 217 14.65 -9.93 -7.80
CA HIS A 217 13.23 -9.70 -7.98
C HIS A 217 12.79 -10.35 -9.29
N ASN A 218 11.81 -11.24 -9.16
CA ASN A 218 11.29 -12.01 -10.27
C ASN A 218 9.80 -12.27 -10.05
N ASP A 219 8.97 -11.46 -10.70
CA ASP A 219 7.51 -11.54 -10.59
C ASP A 219 6.89 -12.25 -11.80
N ASN A 220 7.67 -12.87 -12.69
CA ASN A 220 7.19 -13.39 -13.96
C ASN A 220 6.12 -14.48 -13.81
N GLU A 221 6.16 -15.26 -12.73
CA GLU A 221 5.13 -16.27 -12.40
C GLU A 221 3.75 -15.65 -12.10
N ALA A 222 3.72 -14.40 -11.64
CA ALA A 222 2.49 -13.66 -11.41
C ALA A 222 2.01 -12.88 -12.66
N LEU A 223 2.73 -12.97 -13.78
CA LEU A 223 2.50 -12.18 -14.99
C LEU A 223 2.11 -13.06 -16.17
N GLY A 224 0.80 -13.29 -16.32
CA GLY A 224 0.25 -14.06 -17.43
C GLY A 224 0.52 -15.55 -17.28
N ASP A 225 1.11 -16.14 -18.30
CA ASP A 225 1.50 -17.55 -18.42
C ASP A 225 3.02 -17.74 -18.23
N GLY A 226 3.68 -16.79 -17.56
CA GLY A 226 5.12 -16.84 -17.39
C GLY A 226 5.58 -17.79 -16.31
N ASP A 227 6.70 -18.46 -16.56
CA ASP A 227 7.43 -19.15 -15.52
C ASP A 227 8.44 -18.22 -14.85
N SER A 228 8.73 -18.51 -13.59
CA SER A 228 9.81 -17.85 -12.86
C SER A 228 11.16 -18.22 -13.48
N PHE A 229 11.93 -17.22 -13.92
CA PHE A 229 13.33 -17.40 -14.35
C PHE A 229 14.16 -18.16 -13.30
N MET A 230 14.06 -17.75 -12.04
CA MET A 230 14.80 -18.37 -10.92
C MET A 230 14.43 -19.84 -10.64
N LYS A 231 13.25 -20.30 -11.09
CA LYS A 231 12.83 -21.72 -10.93
C LYS A 231 13.17 -22.57 -12.15
N THR A 232 13.36 -21.95 -13.31
CA THR A 232 13.45 -22.66 -14.61
C THR A 232 14.83 -22.61 -15.24
N LYS A 233 15.71 -21.75 -14.73
CA LYS A 233 17.07 -21.57 -15.21
C LYS A 233 18.04 -21.70 -14.06
N ASP A 234 19.19 -22.28 -14.35
CA ASP A 234 20.36 -22.15 -13.49
C ASP A 234 20.95 -20.77 -13.73
N TRP A 235 21.11 -20.01 -12.65
CA TRP A 235 21.64 -18.66 -12.66
C TRP A 235 22.70 -18.48 -11.57
N GLU A 236 23.15 -19.59 -10.96
CA GLU A 236 24.18 -19.57 -9.93
C GLU A 236 25.52 -19.03 -10.46
N ASP A 237 25.77 -19.07 -11.77
CA ASP A 237 26.94 -18.46 -12.40
C ASP A 237 26.88 -16.91 -12.43
N ILE A 238 25.69 -16.32 -12.52
CA ILE A 238 25.51 -14.86 -12.62
C ILE A 238 25.60 -14.21 -11.24
N LYS A 239 25.16 -14.95 -10.21
CA LYS A 239 25.14 -14.49 -8.83
C LYS A 239 26.50 -14.03 -8.29
N PRO A 240 27.61 -14.81 -8.38
CA PRO A 240 28.91 -14.38 -7.89
C PRO A 240 29.42 -13.17 -8.66
N VAL A 241 29.21 -13.12 -9.98
CA VAL A 241 29.59 -11.96 -10.81
C VAL A 241 28.87 -10.69 -10.35
N TRP A 242 27.57 -10.77 -10.06
CA TRP A 242 26.82 -9.65 -9.51
C TRP A 242 27.30 -9.27 -8.10
N GLN A 243 27.56 -10.26 -7.24
CA GLN A 243 28.04 -10.01 -5.89
C GLN A 243 29.41 -9.31 -5.91
N GLU A 244 30.35 -9.77 -6.73
CA GLU A 244 31.67 -9.16 -6.92
C GLU A 244 31.54 -7.72 -7.39
N TYR A 245 30.78 -7.48 -8.46
CA TYR A 245 30.52 -6.13 -8.97
C TYR A 245 29.96 -5.22 -7.87
N VAL A 246 28.93 -5.67 -7.15
CA VAL A 246 28.30 -4.87 -6.11
C VAL A 246 29.29 -4.62 -4.96
N GLN A 247 30.08 -5.61 -4.56
CA GLN A 247 31.09 -5.45 -3.52
C GLN A 247 32.17 -4.45 -3.94
N GLU A 248 32.57 -4.41 -5.20
CA GLU A 248 33.50 -3.41 -5.73
C GLU A 248 32.87 -2.01 -5.70
N GLN A 249 31.64 -1.86 -6.21
CA GLN A 249 30.98 -0.54 -6.31
C GLN A 249 30.58 0.06 -4.96
N PHE A 250 30.26 -0.80 -3.97
CA PHE A 250 29.97 -0.36 -2.61
C PHE A 250 31.16 -0.49 -1.66
N GLY A 251 32.24 -1.11 -2.13
CA GLY A 251 33.49 -1.35 -1.43
C GLY A 251 34.27 -0.08 -1.18
N VAL A 252 34.94 -0.08 -0.03
CA VAL A 252 35.78 1.01 0.48
C VAL A 252 36.80 1.39 -0.58
N GLY A 253 36.85 2.68 -0.93
CA GLY A 253 37.96 3.19 -1.73
C GLY A 253 39.27 2.77 -1.08
N ALA A 254 40.14 2.14 -1.87
CA ALA A 254 41.57 2.32 -1.69
C ALA A 254 41.84 3.83 -1.74
N TRP A 255 41.80 4.47 -0.59
CA TRP A 255 42.50 5.72 -0.33
C TRP A 255 43.79 5.31 0.36
N ASP A 256 44.70 4.75 -0.44
CA ASP A 256 46.11 4.67 -0.12
C ASP A 256 46.77 5.94 -0.67
N GLY A 257 47.20 6.83 0.24
CA GLY A 257 48.33 7.73 0.02
C GLY A 257 48.12 8.94 -0.88
N GLY A 258 48.12 10.12 -0.25
CA GLY A 258 48.31 11.43 -0.86
C GLY A 258 48.28 12.54 0.19
#